data_AF-A0A0M0LEI5-F1
#
_entry.id   AF-A0A0M0LEI5-F1
#
_cell.length_a   1.000
_cell.length_b   1.000
_cell.length_c   1.000
_cell.angle_alpha   90.00
_cell.angle_beta   90.00
_cell.angle_gamma   90.00
#
_symmetry.space_group_name_H-M   'P 1'
#
loop_
_entity.id
_entity.type
_entity.pdbx_description
1 polymer ?
#
loop_
_entity_poly.entity_id
_entity_poly.type
_entity_poly.pdbx_seq_one_letter_code
_entity_poly.pdbx_strand_id
1 'polypeptide(L)'
;MKLIGRLVLTAICISFVFMFSHNNAYANTQQTAKTIKDGKYYSGKLTRSNKEMYFKSKLTSEKEVAMYLSEGWAIQWNLEVLDSSGVTMYTTKTNLESEMYFYKKLVKKLPKGTYYLKVTDNHGTYNKKFKTTIRILNYDHKEKENNNSIKKANTIRLNDKYTGAIDFKSDKADYYKFKIPSSGRVTVSTSNMIESDWIVGLLDSKGKIIDERYTDHNYDPSGFTSYTMGLKKGTYYIRISGYGTDDDTNYIFNVKFKKDSYVETEKNDTYKTANTIKIGKTYTGWYNEYVDPMDWYKYKMTKTSKHRLDLTIYPYSGIIVYITNSKHKILSYNVYQNYTKKTK
;
A
#
# COMPACT_ATOMS: atom_id res chain seq x y z
N MET A 1 49.72 -59.68 51.80
CA MET A 1 50.83 -59.18 50.99
C MET A 1 50.29 -58.80 49.62
N LYS A 2 50.46 -57.53 49.22
CA LYS A 2 50.09 -56.88 47.92
C LYS A 2 48.59 -56.76 47.60
N LEU A 3 48.09 -55.70 46.97
CA LEU A 3 48.40 -54.27 46.93
C LEU A 3 47.14 -53.64 46.30
N ILE A 4 46.87 -52.39 46.67
CA ILE A 4 45.72 -51.57 46.28
C ILE A 4 45.71 -51.28 44.77
N GLY A 5 44.52 -51.24 44.16
CA GLY A 5 44.28 -50.71 42.82
C GLY A 5 42.85 -50.21 42.67
N ARG A 6 42.57 -49.00 43.17
CA ARG A 6 41.34 -48.23 42.87
C ARG A 6 41.44 -47.70 41.44
N LEU A 7 40.52 -48.09 40.56
CA LEU A 7 40.35 -47.49 39.25
C LEU A 7 39.65 -46.13 39.44
N VAL A 8 40.38 -45.03 39.27
CA VAL A 8 39.82 -43.68 39.18
C VAL A 8 39.33 -43.49 37.75
N LEU A 9 38.01 -43.41 37.56
CA LEU A 9 37.41 -42.99 36.30
C LEU A 9 37.52 -41.46 36.22
N THR A 10 38.51 -40.95 35.50
CA THR A 10 38.64 -39.53 35.21
C THR A 10 37.59 -39.16 34.14
N ALA A 11 36.49 -38.53 34.55
CA ALA A 11 35.55 -37.92 33.62
C ALA A 11 36.23 -36.73 32.93
N ILE A 12 36.57 -36.88 31.65
CA ILE A 12 36.99 -35.77 30.80
C ILE A 12 35.74 -34.92 30.53
N CYS A 13 35.56 -33.85 31.29
CA CYS A 13 34.66 -32.75 30.92
C CYS A 13 35.24 -32.08 29.67
N ILE A 14 34.78 -32.50 28.48
CA ILE A 14 34.94 -31.71 27.26
C ILE A 14 34.00 -30.52 27.43
N SER A 15 34.56 -29.39 27.86
CA SER A 15 33.90 -28.10 27.81
C SER A 15 33.60 -27.79 26.34
N PHE A 16 32.39 -28.09 25.89
CA PHE A 16 31.85 -27.46 24.68
C PHE A 16 31.72 -25.97 24.99
N VAL A 17 32.75 -25.21 24.63
CA VAL A 17 32.61 -23.77 24.44
C VAL A 17 31.64 -23.63 23.26
N PHE A 18 30.36 -23.47 23.56
CA PHE A 18 29.41 -22.88 22.63
C PHE A 18 29.91 -21.46 22.36
N MET A 19 30.75 -21.31 21.34
CA MET A 19 30.87 -20.04 20.65
C MET A 19 29.51 -19.77 20.03
N PHE A 20 28.64 -19.08 20.78
CA PHE A 20 27.59 -18.28 20.17
C PHE A 20 28.29 -17.17 19.38
N SER A 21 28.77 -17.49 18.18
CA SER A 21 28.94 -16.46 17.17
C SER A 21 27.56 -15.84 17.00
N HIS A 22 27.38 -14.66 17.57
CA HIS A 22 26.32 -13.76 17.15
C HIS A 22 26.65 -13.36 15.70
N ASN A 23 26.44 -14.29 14.77
CA ASN A 23 26.35 -13.99 13.36
C ASN A 23 25.10 -13.13 13.23
N ASN A 24 25.26 -11.83 13.41
CA ASN A 24 24.53 -10.87 12.61
C ASN A 24 24.94 -11.16 11.16
N ALA A 25 24.39 -12.23 10.59
CA ALA A 25 24.70 -12.67 9.24
C ALA A 25 24.23 -11.54 8.34
N TYR A 26 25.17 -10.71 7.92
CA TYR A 26 24.91 -9.74 6.89
C TYR A 26 24.36 -10.50 5.69
N ALA A 27 23.35 -9.95 5.03
CA ALA A 27 22.81 -10.54 3.81
C ALA A 27 23.79 -10.28 2.66
N ASN A 28 25.05 -10.69 2.79
CA ASN A 28 26.17 -10.38 1.89
C ASN A 28 26.54 -11.58 0.98
N THR A 29 25.73 -12.63 0.97
CA THR A 29 25.84 -13.74 0.02
C THR A 29 24.45 -14.12 -0.51
N GLN A 30 24.37 -14.88 -1.60
CA GLN A 30 23.10 -15.42 -2.06
C GLN A 30 22.43 -16.33 -1.01
N GLN A 31 23.21 -17.12 -0.27
CA GLN A 31 22.66 -18.02 0.74
C GLN A 31 22.02 -17.26 1.91
N THR A 32 22.64 -16.14 2.31
CA THR A 32 22.17 -15.27 3.40
C THR A 32 21.21 -14.16 2.92
N ALA A 33 20.85 -14.15 1.63
CA ALA A 33 20.05 -13.10 1.02
C ALA A 33 18.70 -12.88 1.73
N LYS A 34 18.38 -11.62 1.97
CA LYS A 34 17.15 -11.21 2.67
C LYS A 34 15.94 -11.34 1.73
N THR A 35 14.90 -12.04 2.16
CA THR A 35 13.67 -12.16 1.36
C THR A 35 12.98 -10.81 1.22
N ILE A 36 12.75 -10.39 -0.03
CA ILE A 36 11.97 -9.20 -0.36
C ILE A 36 10.59 -9.57 -0.88
N LYS A 37 9.62 -8.70 -0.61
CA LYS A 37 8.23 -8.85 -1.02
C LYS A 37 7.85 -7.70 -1.94
N ASP A 38 6.99 -8.01 -2.90
CA ASP A 38 6.41 -7.05 -3.84
C ASP A 38 5.90 -5.79 -3.12
N GLY A 39 6.37 -4.63 -3.57
CA GLY A 39 5.95 -3.31 -3.07
C GLY A 39 6.40 -2.96 -1.65
N LYS A 40 7.27 -3.75 -1.01
CA LYS A 40 7.80 -3.44 0.32
C LYS A 40 9.24 -2.92 0.21
N TYR A 41 9.52 -1.82 0.92
CA TYR A 41 10.89 -1.31 1.03
C TYR A 41 11.77 -2.10 1.98
N TYR A 42 13.02 -2.21 1.55
CA TYR A 42 14.11 -2.78 2.33
C TYR A 42 15.27 -1.80 2.33
N SER A 43 15.72 -1.44 3.53
CA SER A 43 16.91 -0.62 3.69
C SER A 43 18.14 -1.50 3.86
N GLY A 44 19.27 -1.02 3.33
CA GLY A 44 20.59 -1.59 3.53
C GLY A 44 21.62 -0.53 3.87
N LYS A 45 22.79 -0.96 4.33
CA LYS A 45 23.97 -0.12 4.56
C LYS A 45 25.20 -0.91 4.15
N LEU A 46 25.99 -0.38 3.22
CA LEU A 46 27.27 -0.96 2.84
C LEU A 46 28.39 -0.29 3.64
N THR A 47 29.41 -1.07 4.01
CA THR A 47 30.57 -0.63 4.80
C THR A 47 31.86 -1.03 4.09
N ARG A 48 33.01 -0.55 4.58
CA ARG A 48 34.31 -0.95 4.02
C ARG A 48 34.56 -2.46 4.09
N SER A 49 34.09 -3.09 5.16
CA SER A 49 34.21 -4.54 5.39
C SER A 49 33.09 -5.36 4.75
N ASN A 50 31.96 -4.73 4.40
CA ASN A 50 30.85 -5.39 3.75
C ASN A 50 30.33 -4.55 2.58
N LYS A 51 30.85 -4.85 1.39
CA LYS A 51 30.66 -4.07 0.17
C LYS A 51 29.47 -4.51 -0.68
N GLU A 52 28.74 -5.53 -0.23
CA GLU A 52 27.64 -6.09 -0.99
C GLU A 52 26.46 -6.50 -0.10
N MET A 53 25.26 -6.40 -0.65
CA MET A 53 24.04 -6.87 -0.01
C MET A 53 23.10 -7.53 -1.02
N TYR A 54 22.61 -8.70 -0.67
CA TYR A 54 21.75 -9.55 -1.46
C TYR A 54 20.34 -9.58 -0.89
N PHE A 55 19.39 -9.47 -1.79
CA PHE A 55 17.97 -9.65 -1.56
C PHE A 55 17.48 -10.78 -2.46
N LYS A 56 16.47 -11.54 -2.03
CA LYS A 56 15.89 -12.64 -2.82
C LYS A 56 14.39 -12.50 -3.00
N SER A 57 13.91 -12.76 -4.20
CA SER A 57 12.49 -12.81 -4.54
C SER A 57 12.18 -14.07 -5.35
N LYS A 58 10.96 -14.59 -5.22
CA LYS A 58 10.49 -15.74 -5.99
C LYS A 58 9.27 -15.35 -6.80
N LEU A 59 9.36 -15.51 -8.12
CA LEU A 59 8.25 -15.33 -9.06
C LEU A 59 7.57 -16.69 -9.30
N THR A 60 6.25 -16.73 -9.17
CA THR A 60 5.43 -17.95 -9.36
C THR A 60 4.98 -18.15 -10.81
N SER A 61 5.05 -17.11 -11.62
CA SER A 61 4.81 -17.09 -13.06
C SER A 61 5.76 -16.09 -13.71
N GLU A 62 5.77 -16.01 -15.04
CA GLU A 62 6.42 -14.90 -15.74
C GLU A 62 5.78 -13.57 -15.32
N LYS A 63 6.61 -12.58 -15.01
CA LYS A 63 6.20 -11.22 -14.60
C LYS A 63 7.13 -10.17 -15.20
N GLU A 64 6.55 -9.05 -15.59
CA GLU A 64 7.25 -7.78 -15.74
C GLU A 64 7.45 -7.17 -14.35
N VAL A 65 8.69 -6.85 -14.06
CA VAL A 65 9.15 -6.46 -12.74
C VAL A 65 9.94 -5.17 -12.84
N ALA A 66 9.56 -4.17 -12.04
CA ALA A 66 10.38 -3.01 -11.77
C ALA A 66 11.21 -3.23 -10.50
N MET A 67 12.49 -2.93 -10.58
CA MET A 67 13.40 -2.89 -9.44
C MET A 67 13.83 -1.45 -9.23
N TYR A 68 13.76 -1.01 -7.98
CA TYR A 68 14.07 0.36 -7.61
C TYR A 68 15.24 0.38 -6.62
N LEU A 69 16.18 1.30 -6.83
CA LEU A 69 17.28 1.55 -5.92
C LEU A 69 17.42 3.05 -5.69
N SER A 70 17.43 3.46 -4.41
CA SER A 70 17.52 4.87 -4.04
C SER A 70 18.81 5.51 -4.54
N GLU A 71 18.70 6.66 -5.18
CA GLU A 71 19.79 7.55 -5.56
C GLU A 71 20.07 8.55 -4.44
N GLY A 72 21.22 9.23 -4.55
CA GLY A 72 21.58 10.31 -3.64
C GLY A 72 22.87 10.99 -4.05
N TRP A 73 23.03 12.23 -3.58
CA TRP A 73 24.19 13.06 -3.91
C TRP A 73 25.50 12.42 -3.45
N ALA A 74 26.47 12.36 -4.37
CA ALA A 74 27.79 11.73 -4.19
C ALA A 74 27.72 10.25 -3.76
N ILE A 75 26.67 9.54 -4.19
CA ILE A 75 26.48 8.10 -3.92
C ILE A 75 26.26 7.37 -5.24
N GLN A 76 27.02 6.29 -5.47
CA GLN A 76 26.75 5.38 -6.58
C GLN A 76 26.72 3.94 -6.14
N TRP A 77 25.57 3.32 -6.35
CA TRP A 77 25.35 1.90 -6.16
C TRP A 77 25.27 1.21 -7.52
N ASN A 78 25.80 -0.01 -7.62
CA ASN A 78 25.41 -0.93 -8.67
C ASN A 78 24.28 -1.82 -8.16
N LEU A 79 23.32 -2.09 -9.05
CA LEU A 79 22.26 -3.08 -8.87
C LEU A 79 22.43 -4.15 -9.93
N GLU A 80 22.68 -5.38 -9.50
CA GLU A 80 22.72 -6.57 -10.34
C GLU A 80 21.51 -7.45 -10.03
N VAL A 81 20.95 -8.06 -11.07
CA VAL A 81 19.89 -9.06 -10.99
C VAL A 81 20.49 -10.40 -11.40
N LEU A 82 20.52 -11.34 -10.47
CA LEU A 82 21.09 -12.66 -10.67
C LEU A 82 19.99 -13.71 -10.69
N ASP A 83 20.21 -14.77 -11.46
CA ASP A 83 19.37 -15.98 -11.42
C ASP A 83 19.66 -16.84 -10.17
N SER A 84 19.01 -18.01 -10.09
CA SER A 84 19.20 -18.95 -8.98
C SER A 84 20.57 -19.61 -8.90
N SER A 85 21.33 -19.61 -10.01
CA SER A 85 22.69 -20.14 -10.07
C SER A 85 23.75 -19.09 -9.71
N GLY A 86 23.36 -17.81 -9.63
CA GLY A 86 24.27 -16.70 -9.38
C GLY A 86 24.89 -16.10 -10.62
N VAL A 87 24.33 -16.38 -11.80
CA VAL A 87 24.70 -15.68 -13.03
C VAL A 87 24.00 -14.32 -13.06
N THR A 88 24.77 -13.25 -13.24
CA THR A 88 24.23 -11.89 -13.45
C THR A 88 23.54 -11.83 -14.81
N MET A 89 22.24 -11.55 -14.80
CA MET A 89 21.42 -11.37 -15.99
C MET A 89 21.33 -9.92 -16.43
N TYR A 90 21.26 -8.99 -15.47
CA TYR A 90 21.09 -7.57 -15.72
C TYR A 90 21.87 -6.74 -14.71
N THR A 91 22.37 -5.60 -15.16
CA THR A 91 23.09 -4.65 -14.31
C THR A 91 22.62 -3.24 -14.61
N THR A 92 22.51 -2.42 -13.57
CA THR A 92 22.35 -0.96 -13.67
C THR A 92 23.12 -0.29 -12.55
N LYS A 93 23.33 1.02 -12.65
CA LYS A 93 23.93 1.84 -11.59
C LYS A 93 23.11 3.10 -11.35
N THR A 94 23.14 3.63 -10.13
CA THR A 94 22.55 4.94 -9.81
C THR A 94 23.42 6.07 -10.36
N ASN A 95 22.86 7.26 -10.48
CA ASN A 95 23.63 8.45 -10.89
C ASN A 95 24.41 9.03 -9.70
N LEU A 96 25.64 9.52 -9.95
CA LEU A 96 26.53 10.08 -8.93
C LEU A 96 26.07 11.45 -8.40
N GLU A 97 25.44 12.24 -9.26
CA GLU A 97 25.10 13.65 -9.02
C GLU A 97 23.58 13.88 -9.09
N SER A 98 22.79 12.89 -8.69
CA SER A 98 21.35 13.10 -8.53
C SER A 98 21.09 14.09 -7.39
N GLU A 99 20.73 15.32 -7.73
CA GLU A 99 20.44 16.41 -6.77
C GLU A 99 19.19 16.14 -5.92
N MET A 100 18.37 15.16 -6.31
CA MET A 100 17.11 14.82 -5.63
C MET A 100 17.05 13.33 -5.26
N TYR A 101 16.25 12.99 -4.25
CA TYR A 101 16.05 11.61 -3.75
C TYR A 101 15.24 10.77 -4.76
N PHE A 102 15.86 10.43 -5.87
CA PHE A 102 15.26 9.59 -6.90
C PHE A 102 15.46 8.10 -6.64
N TYR A 103 14.81 7.29 -7.46
CA TYR A 103 15.11 5.86 -7.56
C TYR A 103 15.55 5.55 -8.98
N LYS A 104 16.67 4.82 -9.12
CA LYS A 104 16.98 4.14 -10.37
C LYS A 104 15.97 3.04 -10.58
N LYS A 105 15.20 3.11 -11.67
CA LYS A 105 14.22 2.09 -12.09
C LYS A 105 14.83 1.19 -13.15
N LEU A 106 14.78 -0.12 -12.94
CA LEU A 106 15.11 -1.15 -13.94
C LEU A 106 13.87 -2.02 -14.16
N VAL A 107 13.29 -2.00 -15.36
CA VAL A 107 12.14 -2.85 -15.72
C VAL A 107 12.60 -4.02 -16.57
N LYS A 108 12.22 -5.24 -16.17
CA LYS A 108 12.51 -6.47 -16.91
C LYS A 108 11.36 -7.45 -16.85
N LYS A 109 11.17 -8.19 -17.95
CA LYS A 109 10.29 -9.34 -18.02
C LYS A 109 11.09 -10.59 -17.62
N LEU A 110 10.71 -11.20 -16.49
CA LEU A 110 11.39 -12.33 -15.88
C LEU A 110 10.47 -13.56 -15.84
N PRO A 111 10.94 -14.74 -16.28
CA PRO A 111 10.20 -16.00 -16.13
C PRO A 111 9.90 -16.37 -14.67
N LYS A 112 9.14 -17.46 -14.48
CA LYS A 112 8.99 -18.10 -13.16
C LYS A 112 10.37 -18.53 -12.66
N GLY A 113 10.75 -18.12 -11.46
CA GLY A 113 12.07 -18.43 -10.92
C GLY A 113 12.35 -17.75 -9.58
N THR A 114 13.52 -18.04 -9.03
CA THR A 114 14.08 -17.32 -7.88
C THR A 114 15.17 -16.40 -8.39
N TYR A 115 15.10 -15.13 -7.99
CA TYR A 115 16.02 -14.09 -8.43
C TYR A 115 16.63 -13.38 -7.23
N TYR A 116 17.86 -12.92 -7.41
CA TYR A 116 18.61 -12.19 -6.41
C TYR A 116 18.89 -10.77 -6.89
N LEU A 117 18.66 -9.79 -6.03
CA LEU A 117 19.14 -8.43 -6.24
C LEU A 117 20.41 -8.25 -5.43
N LYS A 118 21.52 -7.99 -6.09
CA LYS A 118 22.81 -7.69 -5.46
C LYS A 118 23.06 -6.19 -5.59
N VAL A 119 23.24 -5.53 -4.45
CA VAL A 119 23.60 -4.12 -4.37
C VAL A 119 25.06 -4.03 -3.95
N THR A 120 25.89 -3.36 -4.75
CA THR A 120 27.30 -3.11 -4.44
C THR A 120 27.62 -1.62 -4.46
N ASP A 121 28.63 -1.24 -3.68
CA ASP A 121 29.19 0.11 -3.70
C ASP A 121 30.09 0.28 -4.93
N ASN A 122 29.84 1.32 -5.74
CA ASN A 122 30.57 1.58 -6.98
C ASN A 122 31.45 2.85 -6.91
N HIS A 123 31.47 3.57 -5.79
CA HIS A 123 32.23 4.83 -5.69
C HIS A 123 32.88 5.03 -4.29
N GLY A 124 33.16 3.95 -3.56
CA GLY A 124 33.75 4.06 -2.22
C GLY A 124 32.83 4.76 -1.22
N THR A 125 31.52 4.68 -1.44
CA THR A 125 30.46 5.37 -0.69
C THR A 125 30.11 4.59 0.58
N TYR A 126 31.13 4.41 1.41
CA TYR A 126 31.00 3.63 2.64
C TYR A 126 30.11 4.33 3.67
N ASN A 127 29.39 3.52 4.46
CA ASN A 127 28.54 3.95 5.57
C ASN A 127 27.28 4.72 5.18
N LYS A 128 26.94 4.79 3.89
CA LYS A 128 25.66 5.33 3.42
C LYS A 128 24.58 4.24 3.41
N LYS A 129 23.35 4.65 3.67
CA LYS A 129 22.16 3.78 3.61
C LYS A 129 21.55 3.87 2.22
N PHE A 130 21.00 2.77 1.75
CA PHE A 130 20.18 2.73 0.54
C PHE A 130 18.82 2.11 0.87
N LYS A 131 17.84 2.34 0.00
CA LYS A 131 16.55 1.65 -0.03
C LYS A 131 16.37 0.96 -1.37
N THR A 132 15.83 -0.25 -1.35
CA THR A 132 15.45 -0.98 -2.55
C THR A 132 14.09 -1.65 -2.38
N THR A 133 13.42 -1.90 -3.50
CA THR A 133 12.17 -2.64 -3.58
C THR A 133 12.04 -3.29 -4.96
N ILE A 134 11.22 -4.32 -5.00
CA ILE A 134 10.79 -5.01 -6.22
C ILE A 134 9.29 -4.82 -6.38
N ARG A 135 8.84 -4.54 -7.59
CA ARG A 135 7.42 -4.42 -7.93
C ARG A 135 7.07 -5.26 -9.13
N ILE A 136 6.02 -6.06 -8.98
CA ILE A 136 5.36 -6.69 -10.12
C ILE A 136 4.50 -5.64 -10.81
N LEU A 137 4.75 -5.39 -12.09
CA LEU A 137 4.02 -4.41 -12.89
C LEU A 137 2.79 -5.02 -13.57
N ASN A 138 2.84 -6.31 -13.90
CA ASN A 138 1.77 -7.01 -14.61
C ASN A 138 1.09 -8.08 -13.73
N TYR A 139 -0.07 -7.74 -13.19
CA TYR A 139 -0.91 -8.74 -12.54
C TYR A 139 -1.67 -9.58 -13.57
N ASP A 140 -2.23 -10.70 -13.10
CA ASP A 140 -2.94 -11.65 -13.96
C ASP A 140 -4.18 -11.01 -14.60
N HIS A 141 -4.74 -9.98 -13.95
CA HIS A 141 -5.84 -9.20 -14.48
C HIS A 141 -5.33 -7.91 -15.11
N LYS A 142 -5.42 -7.86 -16.43
CA LYS A 142 -5.13 -6.67 -17.22
C LYS A 142 -6.42 -6.06 -17.72
N GLU A 143 -6.39 -4.75 -17.92
CA GLU A 143 -7.43 -4.04 -18.64
C GLU A 143 -7.58 -4.58 -20.08
N LYS A 144 -8.71 -4.20 -20.70
CA LYS A 144 -9.06 -4.52 -22.07
C LYS A 144 -9.63 -3.27 -22.72
N GLU A 145 -8.86 -2.70 -23.64
CA GLU A 145 -9.29 -1.57 -24.46
C GLU A 145 -10.35 -1.94 -25.51
N ASN A 146 -11.25 -1.03 -25.89
CA ASN A 146 -11.43 0.34 -25.36
C ASN A 146 -12.36 0.35 -24.14
N ASN A 147 -11.92 0.91 -23.00
CA ASN A 147 -12.70 0.90 -21.77
C ASN A 147 -13.13 2.30 -21.26
N ASN A 148 -13.05 3.32 -22.12
CA ASN A 148 -13.00 4.74 -21.76
C ASN A 148 -14.37 5.38 -21.44
N SER A 149 -15.34 4.56 -21.01
CA SER A 149 -16.65 5.01 -20.55
C SER A 149 -17.32 3.98 -19.65
N ILE A 150 -18.26 4.40 -18.81
CA ILE A 150 -19.07 3.51 -17.96
C ILE A 150 -19.75 2.37 -18.74
N LYS A 151 -20.16 2.62 -20.00
CA LYS A 151 -20.81 1.60 -20.83
C LYS A 151 -19.83 0.51 -21.28
N LYS A 152 -18.55 0.86 -21.44
CA LYS A 152 -17.48 -0.05 -21.88
C LYS A 152 -16.60 -0.55 -20.73
N ALA A 153 -16.95 -0.17 -19.49
CA ALA A 153 -16.14 -0.44 -18.33
C ALA A 153 -15.78 -1.92 -18.18
N ASN A 154 -14.51 -2.21 -17.93
CA ASN A 154 -14.05 -3.57 -17.67
C ASN A 154 -14.66 -4.10 -16.37
N THR A 155 -15.22 -5.32 -16.38
CA THR A 155 -15.74 -5.91 -15.15
C THR A 155 -14.61 -6.48 -14.30
N ILE A 156 -14.55 -6.08 -13.03
CA ILE A 156 -13.55 -6.52 -12.07
C ILE A 156 -14.17 -7.30 -10.91
N ARG A 157 -13.37 -8.16 -10.30
CA ARG A 157 -13.67 -8.89 -9.08
C ARG A 157 -13.09 -8.15 -7.88
N LEU A 158 -13.84 -8.15 -6.78
CA LEU A 158 -13.38 -7.60 -5.51
C LEU A 158 -12.17 -8.38 -4.98
N ASN A 159 -11.24 -7.66 -4.33
CA ASN A 159 -10.00 -8.14 -3.70
C ASN A 159 -8.88 -8.60 -4.65
N ASP A 160 -9.16 -8.70 -5.95
CA ASP A 160 -8.14 -8.95 -6.98
C ASP A 160 -7.36 -7.66 -7.30
N LYS A 161 -6.10 -7.80 -7.73
CA LYS A 161 -5.27 -6.70 -8.25
C LYS A 161 -5.37 -6.66 -9.77
N TYR A 162 -5.47 -5.46 -10.32
CA TYR A 162 -5.56 -5.18 -11.75
C TYR A 162 -4.42 -4.27 -12.17
N THR A 163 -3.93 -4.48 -13.38
CA THR A 163 -3.01 -3.57 -14.08
C THR A 163 -3.74 -2.91 -15.23
N GLY A 164 -3.58 -1.59 -15.35
CA GLY A 164 -3.99 -0.83 -16.53
C GLY A 164 -2.92 0.18 -16.94
N ALA A 165 -3.16 0.91 -18.01
CA ALA A 165 -2.22 1.82 -18.66
C ALA A 165 -3.00 2.94 -19.37
N ILE A 166 -2.65 4.19 -19.06
CA ILE A 166 -3.21 5.35 -19.76
C ILE A 166 -2.21 5.83 -20.82
N ASP A 167 -2.66 5.86 -22.07
CA ASP A 167 -2.01 6.62 -23.14
C ASP A 167 -2.58 8.04 -23.15
N PHE A 168 -1.83 9.01 -22.64
CA PHE A 168 -2.30 10.41 -22.54
C PHE A 168 -2.67 11.06 -23.89
N LYS A 169 -2.26 10.48 -25.02
CA LYS A 169 -2.58 11.01 -26.36
C LYS A 169 -3.92 10.50 -26.88
N SER A 170 -4.31 9.27 -26.53
CA SER A 170 -5.48 8.60 -27.12
C SER A 170 -6.52 8.12 -26.10
N ASP A 171 -6.13 8.02 -24.83
CA ASP A 171 -6.98 7.65 -23.70
C ASP A 171 -7.06 8.75 -22.63
N LYS A 172 -8.29 9.08 -22.26
CA LYS A 172 -8.58 10.11 -21.26
C LYS A 172 -8.83 9.54 -19.86
N ALA A 173 -9.29 8.29 -19.78
CA ALA A 173 -9.63 7.64 -18.52
C ALA A 173 -10.06 6.20 -18.76
N ASP A 174 -9.64 5.33 -17.86
CA ASP A 174 -10.13 3.96 -17.76
C ASP A 174 -11.31 3.83 -16.80
N TYR A 175 -12.27 2.98 -17.16
CA TYR A 175 -13.44 2.66 -16.33
C TYR A 175 -13.51 1.17 -16.01
N TYR A 176 -13.76 0.89 -14.73
CA TYR A 176 -13.91 -0.46 -14.21
C TYR A 176 -15.23 -0.59 -13.46
N LYS A 177 -15.91 -1.73 -13.58
CA LYS A 177 -17.21 -2.02 -12.98
C LYS A 177 -17.10 -3.14 -11.96
N PHE A 178 -17.67 -2.95 -10.79
CA PHE A 178 -17.73 -3.98 -9.75
C PHE A 178 -19.09 -4.02 -9.05
N LYS A 179 -19.38 -5.14 -8.38
CA LYS A 179 -20.61 -5.33 -7.60
C LYS A 179 -20.28 -5.61 -6.15
N ILE A 180 -20.96 -4.91 -5.26
CA ILE A 180 -20.90 -5.12 -3.82
C ILE A 180 -22.10 -5.99 -3.41
N PRO A 181 -21.89 -7.12 -2.71
CA PRO A 181 -22.95 -8.08 -2.42
C PRO A 181 -23.85 -7.70 -1.24
N SER A 182 -23.33 -6.90 -0.30
CA SER A 182 -24.04 -6.42 0.91
C SER A 182 -23.39 -5.14 1.40
N SER A 183 -24.03 -4.40 2.30
CA SER A 183 -23.37 -3.25 2.92
C SER A 183 -22.03 -3.63 3.59
N GLY A 184 -21.04 -2.75 3.46
CA GLY A 184 -19.72 -2.97 4.04
C GLY A 184 -18.69 -1.93 3.62
N ARG A 185 -17.47 -2.13 4.11
CA ARG A 185 -16.30 -1.31 3.81
C ARG A 185 -15.77 -1.63 2.43
N VAL A 186 -15.54 -0.58 1.64
CA VAL A 186 -14.82 -0.63 0.37
C VAL A 186 -13.56 0.20 0.50
N THR A 187 -12.42 -0.43 0.23
CA THR A 187 -11.12 0.24 0.16
C THR A 187 -10.65 0.21 -1.28
N VAL A 188 -10.44 1.38 -1.87
CA VAL A 188 -9.80 1.53 -3.17
C VAL A 188 -8.34 1.84 -2.91
N SER A 189 -7.43 1.12 -3.55
CA SER A 189 -6.00 1.39 -3.51
C SER A 189 -5.44 1.46 -4.93
N THR A 190 -4.69 2.51 -5.23
CA THR A 190 -4.03 2.71 -6.53
C THR A 190 -2.56 3.03 -6.31
N SER A 191 -1.68 2.49 -7.15
CA SER A 191 -0.24 2.75 -7.10
C SER A 191 0.04 4.22 -7.34
N ASN A 192 0.99 4.79 -6.59
CA ASN A 192 1.47 6.14 -6.83
C ASN A 192 2.22 6.25 -8.16
N MET A 193 2.28 7.45 -8.70
CA MET A 193 3.05 7.82 -9.88
C MET A 193 4.19 8.75 -9.43
N ILE A 194 5.38 8.59 -10.01
CA ILE A 194 6.49 9.51 -9.73
C ILE A 194 6.24 10.79 -10.53
N GLU A 195 6.42 11.96 -9.90
CA GLU A 195 6.33 13.29 -10.53
C GLU A 195 4.96 13.65 -11.12
N SER A 196 3.94 12.83 -10.85
CA SER A 196 2.57 13.04 -11.34
C SER A 196 1.59 12.24 -10.48
N ASP A 197 0.29 12.44 -10.71
CA ASP A 197 -0.80 11.86 -9.97
C ASP A 197 -1.83 11.19 -10.87
N TRP A 198 -2.34 10.06 -10.38
CA TRP A 198 -3.62 9.53 -10.84
C TRP A 198 -4.76 10.23 -10.14
N ILE A 199 -5.80 10.61 -10.90
CA ILE A 199 -7.12 10.92 -10.38
C ILE A 199 -7.93 9.62 -10.35
N VAL A 200 -8.37 9.23 -9.17
CA VAL A 200 -9.12 7.99 -8.93
C VAL A 200 -10.50 8.34 -8.39
N GLY A 201 -11.50 8.20 -9.25
CA GLY A 201 -12.91 8.41 -8.91
C GLY A 201 -13.64 7.11 -8.60
N LEU A 202 -14.44 7.09 -7.55
CA LEU A 202 -15.47 6.08 -7.30
C LEU A 202 -16.83 6.64 -7.70
N LEU A 203 -17.57 5.92 -8.53
CA LEU A 203 -18.83 6.39 -9.11
C LEU A 203 -19.97 5.42 -8.79
N ASP A 204 -21.16 5.98 -8.67
CA ASP A 204 -22.39 5.21 -8.52
C ASP A 204 -22.84 4.53 -9.83
N SER A 205 -23.92 3.77 -9.77
CA SER A 205 -24.47 3.06 -10.94
C SER A 205 -24.86 3.95 -12.13
N LYS A 206 -25.03 5.27 -11.91
CA LYS A 206 -25.39 6.27 -12.92
C LYS A 206 -24.19 7.08 -13.39
N GLY A 207 -22.99 6.83 -12.84
CA GLY A 207 -21.78 7.57 -13.15
C GLY A 207 -21.64 8.90 -12.41
N LYS A 208 -22.36 9.09 -11.31
CA LYS A 208 -22.12 10.23 -10.42
C LYS A 208 -20.96 9.91 -9.48
N ILE A 209 -20.04 10.86 -9.33
CA ILE A 209 -18.91 10.75 -8.40
C ILE A 209 -19.44 10.64 -6.96
N ILE A 210 -18.97 9.62 -6.26
CA ILE A 210 -19.13 9.39 -4.83
C ILE A 210 -17.92 9.97 -4.09
N ASP A 211 -16.71 9.58 -4.49
CA ASP A 211 -15.45 10.12 -3.98
C ASP A 211 -14.46 10.25 -5.15
N GLU A 212 -13.53 11.19 -5.05
CA GLU A 212 -12.45 11.38 -6.02
C GLU A 212 -11.20 11.84 -5.29
N ARG A 213 -10.07 11.21 -5.60
CA ARG A 213 -8.79 11.47 -4.93
C ARG A 213 -7.67 11.51 -5.96
N TYR A 214 -6.68 12.33 -5.66
CA TYR A 214 -5.38 12.25 -6.30
C TYR A 214 -4.55 11.18 -5.57
N THR A 215 -3.76 10.40 -6.32
CA THR A 215 -2.67 9.66 -5.69
C THR A 215 -1.60 10.63 -5.19
N ASP A 216 -0.56 10.10 -4.59
CA ASP A 216 0.56 10.90 -4.12
C ASP A 216 1.67 10.91 -5.19
N HIS A 217 2.19 12.09 -5.55
CA HIS A 217 3.26 12.32 -6.54
C HIS A 217 4.66 12.29 -5.92
N ASN A 218 4.79 11.92 -4.65
CA ASN A 218 6.09 11.78 -4.00
C ASN A 218 7.02 10.83 -4.78
N TYR A 219 8.33 11.02 -4.65
CA TYR A 219 9.38 10.18 -5.25
C TYR A 219 9.42 8.73 -4.72
N ASP A 220 8.33 8.23 -4.14
CA ASP A 220 8.15 6.85 -3.70
C ASP A 220 7.44 6.04 -4.81
N PRO A 221 8.19 5.35 -5.71
CA PRO A 221 7.60 4.51 -6.75
C PRO A 221 6.81 3.31 -6.21
N SER A 222 6.90 3.07 -4.91
CA SER A 222 6.34 1.92 -4.23
C SER A 222 5.20 2.21 -3.25
N GLY A 223 4.71 3.45 -3.25
CA GLY A 223 3.51 3.86 -2.55
C GLY A 223 2.22 3.37 -3.20
N PHE A 224 1.17 3.30 -2.38
CA PHE A 224 -0.22 3.21 -2.81
C PHE A 224 -1.01 4.26 -2.04
N THR A 225 -1.75 5.10 -2.74
CA THR A 225 -2.80 5.90 -2.12
C THR A 225 -4.03 5.04 -1.96
N SER A 226 -4.61 5.05 -0.75
CA SER A 226 -5.80 4.26 -0.44
C SER A 226 -6.80 5.10 0.33
N TYR A 227 -8.07 4.93 -0.01
CA TYR A 227 -9.18 5.51 0.74
C TYR A 227 -10.23 4.43 1.00
N THR A 228 -10.96 4.57 2.09
CA THR A 228 -12.00 3.63 2.50
C THR A 228 -13.29 4.40 2.74
N MET A 229 -14.41 3.78 2.38
CA MET A 229 -15.73 4.26 2.73
C MET A 229 -16.68 3.07 2.91
N GLY A 230 -17.87 3.33 3.42
CA GLY A 230 -18.93 2.33 3.43
C GLY A 230 -19.87 2.50 2.24
N LEU A 231 -20.28 1.38 1.64
CA LEU A 231 -21.21 1.36 0.51
C LEU A 231 -22.29 0.31 0.72
N LYS A 232 -23.47 0.53 0.14
CA LYS A 232 -24.58 -0.44 0.12
C LYS A 232 -24.33 -1.53 -0.93
N LYS A 233 -25.13 -2.60 -0.87
CA LYS A 233 -25.25 -3.55 -1.99
C LYS A 233 -25.57 -2.78 -3.26
N GLY A 234 -24.81 -2.99 -4.32
CA GLY A 234 -24.99 -2.23 -5.56
C GLY A 234 -23.93 -2.52 -6.62
N THR A 235 -24.06 -1.80 -7.72
CA THR A 235 -23.06 -1.77 -8.80
C THR A 235 -22.41 -0.39 -8.79
N TYR A 236 -21.07 -0.39 -8.88
CA TYR A 236 -20.24 0.80 -8.77
C TYR A 236 -19.15 0.76 -9.84
N TYR A 237 -18.52 1.91 -10.06
CA TYR A 237 -17.44 2.04 -11.02
C TYR A 237 -16.22 2.73 -10.42
N ILE A 238 -15.03 2.32 -10.84
CA ILE A 238 -13.81 3.10 -10.66
C ILE A 238 -13.51 3.79 -11.98
N ARG A 239 -13.13 5.06 -11.92
CA ARG A 239 -12.53 5.82 -13.02
C ARG A 239 -11.09 6.14 -12.63
N ILE A 240 -10.13 5.84 -13.50
CA ILE A 240 -8.74 6.22 -13.32
C ILE A 240 -8.35 7.10 -14.51
N SER A 241 -7.83 8.29 -14.23
CA SER A 241 -7.23 9.18 -15.23
C SER A 241 -5.92 9.74 -14.68
N GLY A 242 -5.02 10.25 -15.52
CA GLY A 242 -3.79 10.91 -15.05
C GLY A 242 -3.53 12.20 -15.80
N TYR A 243 -2.54 12.95 -15.32
CA TYR A 243 -2.01 14.15 -15.99
C TYR A 243 -0.50 13.96 -16.22
N GLY A 244 -0.04 13.83 -17.46
CA GLY A 244 1.38 13.65 -17.78
C GLY A 244 1.70 13.98 -19.23
N THR A 245 2.97 14.25 -19.52
CA THR A 245 3.40 14.70 -20.86
C THR A 245 3.96 13.58 -21.72
N ASP A 246 4.71 12.62 -21.18
CA ASP A 246 5.31 11.57 -22.00
C ASP A 246 5.61 10.31 -21.16
N ASP A 247 5.28 9.16 -21.74
CA ASP A 247 5.47 7.76 -21.30
C ASP A 247 4.21 7.05 -20.77
N ASP A 248 3.95 5.86 -21.34
CA ASP A 248 2.92 4.91 -20.93
C ASP A 248 3.02 4.63 -19.43
N THR A 249 2.00 5.03 -18.70
CA THR A 249 2.02 5.00 -17.24
C THR A 249 1.13 3.88 -16.76
N ASN A 250 1.73 2.70 -16.66
CA ASN A 250 1.05 1.55 -16.08
C ASN A 250 0.69 1.86 -14.62
N TYR A 251 -0.54 1.59 -14.23
CA TYR A 251 -0.98 1.64 -12.84
C TYR A 251 -1.43 0.27 -12.36
N ILE A 252 -1.38 0.10 -11.05
CA ILE A 252 -1.91 -1.07 -10.35
C ILE A 252 -2.99 -0.58 -9.40
N PHE A 253 -4.15 -1.21 -9.42
CA PHE A 253 -5.20 -0.89 -8.45
C PHE A 253 -5.91 -2.14 -7.94
N ASN A 254 -6.61 -1.98 -6.82
CA ASN A 254 -7.60 -2.95 -6.37
C ASN A 254 -8.75 -2.29 -5.63
N VAL A 255 -9.86 -3.03 -5.59
CA VAL A 255 -11.05 -2.68 -4.80
C VAL A 255 -11.27 -3.81 -3.80
N LYS A 256 -10.93 -3.56 -2.53
CA LYS A 256 -11.17 -4.52 -1.44
C LYS A 256 -12.53 -4.31 -0.82
N PHE A 257 -13.19 -5.40 -0.46
CA PHE A 257 -14.48 -5.35 0.21
C PHE A 257 -14.45 -6.19 1.49
N LYS A 258 -14.99 -5.62 2.56
CA LYS A 258 -15.26 -6.31 3.81
C LYS A 258 -16.67 -6.00 4.26
N LYS A 259 -17.52 -7.02 4.36
CA LYS A 259 -18.87 -6.89 4.93
C LYS A 259 -18.78 -6.26 6.32
N ASP A 260 -19.57 -5.21 6.52
CA ASP A 260 -19.69 -4.50 7.80
C ASP A 260 -21.07 -3.84 7.86
N SER A 261 -21.83 -4.11 8.91
CA SER A 261 -23.17 -3.55 9.10
C SER A 261 -23.16 -2.28 9.94
N TYR A 262 -21.99 -1.89 10.46
CA TYR A 262 -21.81 -0.76 11.37
C TYR A 262 -20.85 0.28 10.78
N VAL A 263 -21.03 0.52 9.49
CA VAL A 263 -20.39 1.60 8.75
C VAL A 263 -21.48 2.48 8.19
N GLU A 264 -21.15 3.75 8.01
CA GLU A 264 -21.96 4.61 7.16
C GLU A 264 -22.03 4.02 5.74
N THR A 265 -22.96 4.50 4.93
CA THR A 265 -23.06 4.06 3.54
C THR A 265 -23.43 5.21 2.63
N GLU A 266 -22.55 5.50 1.67
CA GLU A 266 -22.73 6.60 0.74
C GLU A 266 -23.71 6.32 -0.40
N LYS A 267 -24.43 7.33 -0.91
CA LYS A 267 -24.45 8.74 -0.45
C LYS A 267 -25.41 8.97 0.72
N ASN A 268 -25.00 9.72 1.74
CA ASN A 268 -25.79 9.96 2.94
C ASN A 268 -26.03 11.45 3.29
N ASP A 269 -25.65 12.37 2.40
CA ASP A 269 -25.45 13.81 2.65
C ASP A 269 -26.73 14.65 2.88
N THR A 270 -27.89 14.02 2.98
CA THR A 270 -29.17 14.69 3.22
C THR A 270 -30.02 13.92 4.22
N TYR A 271 -30.95 14.61 4.89
CA TYR A 271 -31.91 13.95 5.78
C TYR A 271 -32.73 12.83 5.11
N LYS A 272 -32.97 12.93 3.79
CA LYS A 272 -33.71 11.91 3.02
C LYS A 272 -32.89 10.64 2.83
N THR A 273 -31.58 10.79 2.63
CA THR A 273 -30.61 9.71 2.41
C THR A 273 -29.92 9.23 3.69
N ALA A 274 -30.22 9.88 4.82
CA ALA A 274 -29.64 9.61 6.12
C ALA A 274 -29.56 8.13 6.48
N ASN A 275 -28.41 7.74 7.02
CA ASN A 275 -28.14 6.40 7.51
C ASN A 275 -28.94 6.11 8.78
N THR A 276 -29.68 5.00 8.79
CA THR A 276 -30.39 4.56 9.99
C THR A 276 -29.41 3.89 10.95
N ILE A 277 -29.25 4.46 12.14
CA ILE A 277 -28.41 3.90 13.21
C ILE A 277 -29.26 3.35 14.34
N LYS A 278 -28.64 2.47 15.13
CA LYS A 278 -29.23 1.84 16.31
C LYS A 278 -28.52 2.34 17.55
N ILE A 279 -29.30 2.65 18.58
CA ILE A 279 -28.78 3.04 19.90
C ILE A 279 -27.93 1.90 20.47
N GLY A 280 -26.81 2.24 21.11
CA GLY A 280 -25.89 1.28 21.69
C GLY A 280 -24.98 0.56 20.68
N LYS A 281 -24.91 1.03 19.43
CA LYS A 281 -23.99 0.55 18.40
C LYS A 281 -23.07 1.67 17.95
N THR A 282 -21.80 1.33 17.69
CA THR A 282 -20.79 2.24 17.18
C THR A 282 -20.75 2.12 15.66
N TYR A 283 -20.84 3.25 14.95
CA TYR A 283 -20.71 3.30 13.49
C TYR A 283 -19.39 3.98 13.12
N THR A 284 -18.76 3.52 12.03
CA THR A 284 -17.60 4.19 11.44
C THR A 284 -18.03 5.00 10.22
N GLY A 285 -17.57 6.24 10.15
CA GLY A 285 -17.72 7.11 8.98
C GLY A 285 -16.40 7.72 8.52
N TRP A 286 -16.43 8.32 7.34
CA TRP A 286 -15.33 8.90 6.58
C TRP A 286 -15.79 10.19 5.93
N TYR A 287 -15.15 11.28 6.32
CA TYR A 287 -15.44 12.61 5.81
C TYR A 287 -14.48 12.99 4.67
N ASN A 288 -15.00 13.65 3.62
CA ASN A 288 -14.19 14.31 2.60
C ASN A 288 -14.78 15.68 2.26
N GLU A 289 -14.13 16.76 2.69
CA GLU A 289 -14.64 18.13 2.55
C GLU A 289 -15.03 18.55 1.12
N TYR A 290 -14.47 17.93 0.08
CA TYR A 290 -14.72 18.34 -1.31
C TYR A 290 -15.87 17.59 -1.98
N VAL A 291 -16.11 16.33 -1.61
CA VAL A 291 -17.02 15.42 -2.33
C VAL A 291 -18.04 14.73 -1.43
N ASP A 292 -17.77 14.72 -0.12
CA ASP A 292 -18.62 14.18 0.95
C ASP A 292 -18.53 15.06 2.22
N PRO A 293 -19.06 16.30 2.15
CA PRO A 293 -18.86 17.31 3.20
C PRO A 293 -19.85 17.18 4.37
N MET A 294 -20.77 16.22 4.35
CA MET A 294 -21.85 16.17 5.33
C MET A 294 -22.39 14.76 5.48
N ASP A 295 -22.45 14.28 6.72
CA ASP A 295 -23.05 12.99 7.03
C ASP A 295 -24.36 13.13 7.82
N TRP A 296 -25.45 12.54 7.31
CA TRP A 296 -26.72 12.46 8.03
C TRP A 296 -26.97 11.07 8.60
N TYR A 297 -27.26 11.05 9.89
CA TYR A 297 -27.69 9.86 10.62
C TYR A 297 -29.08 10.07 11.22
N LYS A 298 -29.87 9.00 11.27
CA LYS A 298 -31.20 8.98 11.91
C LYS A 298 -31.38 7.79 12.82
N TYR A 299 -32.04 8.01 13.95
CA TYR A 299 -32.43 6.98 14.89
C TYR A 299 -33.83 7.26 15.42
N LYS A 300 -34.48 6.23 15.96
CA LYS A 300 -35.83 6.35 16.54
C LYS A 300 -35.76 6.17 18.04
N MET A 301 -36.40 7.10 18.75
CA MET A 301 -36.69 7.01 20.17
C MET A 301 -38.09 6.45 20.37
N THR A 302 -38.24 5.48 21.29
CA THR A 302 -39.54 4.88 21.64
C THR A 302 -40.07 5.35 22.98
N LYS A 303 -39.22 5.96 23.82
CA LYS A 303 -39.56 6.54 25.11
C LYS A 303 -38.73 7.80 25.32
N THR A 304 -39.23 8.74 26.12
CA THR A 304 -38.44 9.90 26.56
C THR A 304 -37.34 9.43 27.51
N SER A 305 -36.09 9.75 27.18
CA SER A 305 -34.92 9.42 28.00
C SER A 305 -33.78 10.40 27.73
N LYS A 306 -32.77 10.40 28.61
CA LYS A 306 -31.52 11.11 28.35
C LYS A 306 -30.67 10.33 27.35
N HIS A 307 -29.96 11.05 26.47
CA HIS A 307 -29.08 10.47 25.46
C HIS A 307 -27.69 11.06 25.56
N ARG A 308 -26.70 10.23 25.23
CA ARG A 308 -25.30 10.63 25.06
C ARG A 308 -24.86 10.22 23.67
N LEU A 309 -24.19 11.13 22.97
CA LEU A 309 -23.44 10.82 21.76
C LEU A 309 -21.96 10.74 22.12
N ASP A 310 -21.39 9.55 21.96
CA ASP A 310 -19.94 9.36 22.05
C ASP A 310 -19.37 9.37 20.64
N LEU A 311 -18.38 10.24 20.41
CA LEU A 311 -17.78 10.44 19.10
C LEU A 311 -16.26 10.42 19.23
N THR A 312 -15.63 9.57 18.43
CA THR A 312 -14.18 9.53 18.29
C THR A 312 -13.81 10.04 16.91
N ILE A 313 -12.94 11.05 16.87
CA ILE A 313 -12.47 11.65 15.62
C ILE A 313 -10.96 11.47 15.45
N TYR A 314 -10.51 11.51 14.20
CA TYR A 314 -9.10 11.35 13.87
C TYR A 314 -8.25 12.48 14.48
N PRO A 315 -6.97 12.20 14.78
CA PRO A 315 -6.02 13.26 15.14
C PRO A 315 -6.03 14.40 14.13
N TYR A 316 -5.86 15.62 14.63
CA TYR A 316 -5.83 16.86 13.85
C TYR A 316 -7.10 17.12 13.03
N SER A 317 -8.26 16.68 13.53
CA SER A 317 -9.55 16.96 12.91
C SER A 317 -10.51 17.66 13.87
N GLY A 318 -11.50 18.34 13.30
CA GLY A 318 -12.60 18.93 14.02
C GLY A 318 -13.91 18.74 13.25
N ILE A 319 -14.99 18.40 13.94
CA ILE A 319 -16.32 18.26 13.35
C ILE A 319 -17.38 18.89 14.25
N ILE A 320 -18.44 19.40 13.63
CA ILE A 320 -19.61 19.93 14.31
C ILE A 320 -20.75 18.95 14.11
N VAL A 321 -21.40 18.55 15.20
CA VAL A 321 -22.57 17.66 15.15
C VAL A 321 -23.80 18.44 15.54
N TYR A 322 -24.78 18.48 14.64
CA TYR A 322 -26.11 19.03 14.89
C TYR A 322 -27.10 17.92 15.21
N ILE A 323 -27.87 18.09 16.29
CA ILE A 323 -29.01 17.22 16.61
C ILE A 323 -30.28 17.96 16.20
N THR A 324 -31.05 17.37 15.30
CA THR A 324 -32.31 17.93 14.81
C THR A 324 -33.49 17.02 15.14
N ASN A 325 -34.70 17.58 15.22
CA ASN A 325 -35.93 16.79 15.27
C ASN A 325 -36.40 16.36 13.87
N SER A 326 -37.51 15.63 13.79
CA SER A 326 -38.09 15.17 12.51
C SER A 326 -38.58 16.31 11.59
N LYS A 327 -38.70 17.54 12.11
CA LYS A 327 -39.00 18.75 11.33
C LYS A 327 -37.74 19.55 10.98
N HIS A 328 -36.55 18.97 11.17
CA HIS A 328 -35.24 19.58 10.92
C HIS A 328 -34.91 20.82 11.77
N LYS A 329 -35.67 21.05 12.86
CA LYS A 329 -35.31 22.08 13.83
C LYS A 329 -34.10 21.61 14.64
N ILE A 330 -33.05 22.42 14.69
CA ILE A 330 -31.88 22.19 15.54
C ILE A 330 -32.33 22.25 17.01
N LEU A 331 -32.04 21.17 17.74
CA LEU A 331 -32.28 21.03 19.17
C LEU A 331 -31.01 21.37 19.95
N SER A 332 -29.85 20.98 19.43
CA SER A 332 -28.54 21.28 19.99
C SER A 332 -27.44 21.07 18.95
N TYR A 333 -26.24 21.57 19.24
CA TYR A 333 -25.03 21.26 18.50
C TYR A 333 -23.86 21.05 19.47
N ASN A 334 -22.86 20.28 19.04
CA ASN A 334 -21.62 20.07 19.77
C ASN A 334 -20.44 20.18 18.81
N VAL A 335 -19.31 20.72 19.28
CA VAL A 335 -18.07 20.81 18.52
C VAL A 335 -17.08 19.81 19.11
N TYR A 336 -16.52 18.95 18.26
CA TYR A 336 -15.51 17.96 18.65
C TYR A 336 -14.20 18.32 17.95
N GLN A 337 -13.10 18.38 18.71
CA GLN A 337 -11.76 18.65 18.18
C GLN A 337 -10.75 17.69 18.81
N ASN A 338 -9.80 17.20 18.01
CA ASN A 338 -8.74 16.32 18.48
C ASN A 338 -7.39 16.82 18.01
N TYR A 339 -6.60 17.40 18.93
CA TYR A 339 -5.28 17.95 18.65
C TYR A 339 -4.11 17.01 18.97
N THR A 340 -4.39 15.77 19.38
CA THR A 340 -3.34 14.88 19.93
C THR A 340 -2.66 14.04 18.85
N LYS A 341 -1.32 14.09 18.83
CA LYS A 341 -0.47 13.15 18.07
C LYS A 341 -0.56 11.78 18.75
N LYS A 342 -1.00 10.72 18.06
CA LYS A 342 -0.73 9.36 18.57
C LYS A 342 0.78 9.16 18.56
N THR A 343 1.42 9.25 19.72
CA THR A 343 2.75 8.68 19.92
C THR A 343 2.65 7.18 19.63
N LYS A 344 3.45 6.70 18.67
CA LYS A 344 3.53 5.29 18.29
C LYS A 344 4.40 4.52 19.27
#